data_AF-A0A7J9F988-F1
#
_entry.id   AF-A0A7J9F988-F1
#
_cell.length_a   1.000
_cell.length_b   1.000
_cell.length_c   1.000
_cell.angle_alpha   90.00
_cell.angle_beta   90.00
_cell.angle_gamma   90.00
#
_symmetry.space_group_name_H-M   'P 1'
#
loop_
_entity.id
_entity.type
_entity.pdbx_description
1 polymer ?
#
loop_
_entity_poly.entity_id
_entity_poly.type
_entity_poly.pdbx_seq_one_letter_code
_entity_poly.pdbx_strand_id
1 'polypeptide(L)'
;KAAAIVSAGGGFGGARSHYHLRQVGVFLDLHFVNKPEFYLNAFQPPAKFDSDGNLIDEDSKERMKQVLLSLQAFTLRLQPKN
;
A
#
# COMPACT_ATOMS: atom_id res chain seq x y z
N LYS A 1 -2.27 -6.43 15.01
CA LYS A 1 -0.98 -5.79 14.58
C LYS A 1 -1.26 -4.68 13.55
N ALA A 2 -0.40 -3.67 13.41
CA ALA A 2 -0.51 -2.67 12.33
C ALA A 2 -0.17 -3.30 10.97
N ALA A 3 -0.85 -2.87 9.90
CA ALA A 3 -0.66 -3.33 8.54
C ALA A 3 -0.94 -2.23 7.52
N ALA A 4 -0.34 -2.35 6.33
CA ALA A 4 -0.70 -1.58 5.14
C ALA A 4 -0.90 -2.54 3.97
N ILE A 5 -1.66 -2.11 2.97
CA ILE A 5 -1.88 -2.87 1.74
C ILE A 5 -1.41 -1.99 0.59
N VAL A 6 -0.71 -2.61 -0.35
CA VAL A 6 -0.28 -2.00 -1.61
C VAL A 6 -0.62 -2.98 -2.73
N SER A 7 -1.00 -2.45 -3.89
CA SER A 7 -1.28 -3.29 -5.06
C SER A 7 -0.76 -2.65 -6.34
N ALA A 8 -0.29 -3.49 -7.26
CA ALA A 8 0.10 -3.09 -8.61
C ALA A 8 -0.47 -4.10 -9.60
N GLY A 9 -1.12 -3.62 -10.65
CA GLY A 9 -1.76 -4.47 -11.66
C GLY A 9 -2.41 -3.64 -12.76
N GLY A 10 -3.19 -4.26 -13.64
CA GLY A 10 -3.87 -3.55 -14.72
C GLY A 10 -5.11 -2.79 -14.29
N GLY A 11 -5.47 -1.78 -15.08
CA GLY A 11 -6.68 -0.97 -14.87
C GLY A 11 -6.61 -0.23 -13.54
N PHE A 12 -7.49 -0.56 -12.61
CA PHE A 12 -7.55 0.11 -11.29
C PHE A 12 -6.49 -0.42 -10.29
N GLY A 13 -5.34 -0.89 -10.78
CA GLY A 13 -4.17 -1.22 -9.97
C GLY A 13 -4.38 -2.25 -8.86
N GLY A 14 -5.39 -3.12 -8.96
CA GLY A 14 -5.74 -4.11 -7.92
C GLY A 14 -6.61 -3.60 -6.77
N ALA A 15 -7.13 -2.36 -6.84
CA ALA A 15 -7.89 -1.73 -5.75
C ALA A 15 -9.12 -2.53 -5.27
N ARG A 16 -9.79 -3.29 -6.16
CA ARG A 16 -10.93 -4.14 -5.75
C ARG A 16 -10.50 -5.26 -4.80
N SER A 17 -9.41 -5.95 -5.12
CA SER A 17 -8.82 -6.97 -4.25
C SER A 17 -8.26 -6.35 -2.98
N HIS A 18 -7.71 -5.13 -3.06
CA HIS A 18 -7.25 -4.35 -1.91
C HIS A 18 -8.38 -4.11 -0.91
N TYR A 19 -9.57 -3.69 -1.37
CA TYR A 19 -10.73 -3.50 -0.49
C TYR A 19 -11.21 -4.80 0.14
N HIS A 20 -11.21 -5.89 -0.62
CA HIS A 20 -11.58 -7.18 -0.06
C HIS A 20 -10.57 -7.66 1.00
N LEU A 21 -9.26 -7.46 0.76
CA LEU A 21 -8.23 -7.81 1.74
C LEU A 21 -8.38 -7.03 3.06
N ARG A 22 -8.87 -5.77 3.01
CA ARG A 22 -9.23 -5.04 4.24
C ARG A 22 -10.33 -5.75 5.03
N GLN A 23 -11.37 -6.23 4.36
CA GLN A 23 -12.46 -6.98 5.01
C GLN A 23 -11.95 -8.26 5.64
N VAL A 24 -11.11 -9.01 4.94
CA VAL A 24 -10.50 -10.26 5.46
C VAL A 24 -9.64 -9.97 6.68
N GLY A 25 -8.81 -8.92 6.66
CA GLY A 25 -7.90 -8.64 7.76
C GLY A 25 -8.60 -8.18 9.05
N VAL A 26 -9.88 -7.76 9.00
CA VAL A 26 -10.69 -7.55 10.22
C VAL A 26 -10.80 -8.84 11.03
N PHE A 27 -11.02 -9.98 10.37
CA PHE A 27 -11.12 -11.29 11.04
C PHE A 27 -9.78 -11.80 11.59
N LEU A 28 -8.66 -11.18 11.20
CA LEU A 28 -7.31 -11.53 11.67
C LEU A 28 -6.77 -10.52 12.70
N ASP A 29 -7.63 -9.62 13.22
CA ASP A 29 -7.25 -8.52 14.11
C ASP A 29 -6.10 -7.65 13.56
N LEU A 30 -6.04 -7.52 12.23
CA LEU A 30 -5.15 -6.58 11.57
C LEU A 30 -5.75 -5.18 11.62
N HIS A 31 -4.92 -4.23 12.00
CA HIS A 31 -5.27 -2.83 12.04
C HIS A 31 -4.62 -2.20 10.82
N PHE A 32 -5.42 -1.84 9.81
CA PHE A 32 -4.87 -1.26 8.58
C PHE A 32 -4.71 0.26 8.66
N VAL A 33 -3.66 0.76 8.03
CA VAL A 33 -3.57 2.17 7.65
C VAL A 33 -4.65 2.48 6.62
N ASN A 34 -5.48 3.48 6.92
CA ASN A 34 -6.58 3.89 6.04
C ASN A 34 -6.15 4.92 4.99
N LYS A 35 -5.17 5.77 5.31
CA LYS A 35 -4.61 6.78 4.41
C LYS A 35 -3.09 6.95 4.62
N PRO A 36 -2.33 7.27 3.56
CA PRO A 36 -2.77 7.28 2.16
C PRO A 36 -3.06 5.87 1.64
N GLU A 37 -3.90 5.78 0.59
CA GLU A 37 -4.13 4.53 -0.14
C GLU A 37 -3.16 4.42 -1.32
N PHE A 38 -2.71 3.20 -1.61
CA PHE A 38 -1.79 2.94 -2.71
C PHE A 38 -2.25 1.75 -3.56
N TYR A 39 -2.56 2.08 -4.80
CA TYR A 39 -2.76 1.15 -5.91
C TYR A 39 -2.16 1.79 -7.15
N LEU A 40 -1.56 0.98 -8.02
CA LEU A 40 -0.82 1.43 -9.18
C LEU A 40 -1.23 0.66 -10.43
N ASN A 41 -1.61 1.39 -11.50
CA ASN A 41 -1.77 0.78 -12.81
C ASN A 41 -0.40 0.51 -13.41
N ALA A 42 0.11 -0.71 -13.24
CA ALA A 42 1.49 -1.08 -13.57
C ALA A 42 1.80 -0.97 -15.08
N PHE A 43 0.78 -1.06 -15.92
CA PHE A 43 0.92 -1.07 -17.39
C PHE A 43 0.55 0.26 -18.04
N GLN A 44 0.23 1.30 -17.26
CA GLN A 44 -0.09 2.62 -17.79
C GLN A 44 1.18 3.36 -18.24
N PRO A 45 1.21 3.96 -19.44
CA PRO A 45 2.29 4.87 -19.84
C PRO A 45 2.26 6.19 -19.05
N PRO A 46 3.43 6.80 -18.74
CA PRO A 46 4.78 6.28 -18.94
C PRO A 46 5.06 5.08 -18.04
N ALA A 47 5.99 4.21 -18.47
CA ALA A 47 6.30 2.95 -17.79
C ALA A 47 6.58 3.16 -16.30
N LYS A 48 5.92 2.35 -15.46
CA LYS A 48 6.06 2.45 -14.00
C LYS A 48 7.21 1.61 -13.47
N PHE A 49 7.55 0.54 -14.17
CA PHE A 49 8.62 -0.39 -13.80
C PHE A 49 9.65 -0.51 -14.93
N ASP A 50 10.91 -0.76 -14.58
CA ASP A 50 11.95 -1.15 -15.54
C ASP A 50 11.91 -2.65 -15.88
N SER A 51 12.85 -3.12 -16.71
CA SER A 51 12.94 -4.53 -17.12
C SER A 51 13.23 -5.49 -15.99
N ASP A 52 13.82 -5.00 -14.89
CA ASP A 52 14.17 -5.80 -13.72
C ASP A 52 13.04 -5.81 -12.68
N GLY A 53 11.93 -5.10 -12.95
CA GLY A 53 10.78 -5.00 -12.08
C GLY A 53 10.93 -3.96 -10.97
N ASN A 54 11.90 -3.04 -11.07
CA ASN A 54 12.03 -1.93 -10.12
C ASN A 54 11.01 -0.85 -10.44
N LEU A 55 10.35 -0.30 -9.42
CA LEU A 55 9.50 0.87 -9.56
C LEU A 55 10.38 2.09 -9.92
N ILE A 56 10.21 2.67 -11.11
CA ILE A 56 10.99 3.82 -11.61
C ILE A 56 10.21 5.13 -11.62
N ASP A 57 8.89 5.07 -11.50
CA ASP A 57 8.02 6.25 -11.48
C ASP A 57 8.16 7.02 -10.15
N GLU A 58 8.72 8.23 -10.20
CA GLU A 58 9.05 9.04 -9.02
C GLU A 58 7.80 9.42 -8.21
N ASP A 59 6.69 9.75 -8.86
CA ASP A 59 5.43 10.05 -8.16
C ASP A 59 4.91 8.84 -7.38
N SER A 60 5.02 7.64 -7.97
CA SER A 60 4.67 6.40 -7.28
C SER A 60 5.62 6.08 -6.13
N LYS A 61 6.92 6.35 -6.27
CA LYS A 61 7.89 6.20 -5.16
C LYS A 61 7.56 7.11 -4.00
N GLU A 62 7.23 8.37 -4.26
CA GLU A 62 6.85 9.32 -3.20
C GLU A 62 5.55 8.90 -2.52
N ARG A 63 4.53 8.50 -3.27
CA ARG A 63 3.29 7.95 -2.68
C ARG A 63 3.53 6.69 -1.84
N MET A 64 4.42 5.80 -2.28
CA MET A 64 4.81 4.61 -1.53
C MET A 64 5.50 4.98 -0.21
N LYS A 65 6.41 5.95 -0.24
CA LYS A 65 7.07 6.49 0.96
C LYS A 65 6.05 7.02 1.97
N GLN A 66 5.01 7.73 1.52
CA GLN A 66 3.95 8.22 2.41
C GLN A 66 3.15 7.08 3.08
N VAL A 67 2.91 5.96 2.37
CA VAL A 67 2.32 4.75 2.99
C VAL A 67 3.22 4.19 4.07
N LEU A 68 4.52 4.06 3.80
CA LEU A 68 5.50 3.52 4.76
C LEU A 68 5.61 4.39 6.02
N LEU A 69 5.63 5.72 5.87
CA LEU A 69 5.63 6.65 7.00
C LEU A 69 4.35 6.53 7.83
N SER A 70 3.18 6.43 7.18
CA SER A 70 1.91 6.23 7.87
C SER A 70 1.85 4.89 8.61
N LEU A 71 2.38 3.82 8.01
CA LEU A 71 2.50 2.51 8.65
C LEU A 71 3.45 2.54 9.85
N GLN A 72 4.59 3.21 9.74
CA GLN A 72 5.52 3.38 10.85
C GLN A 72 4.84 4.08 12.02
N ALA A 73 4.22 5.25 11.76
CA ALA A 73 3.52 6.02 12.78
C ALA A 73 2.40 5.21 13.44
N PHE A 74 1.63 4.46 12.65
CA PHE A 74 0.55 3.63 13.17
C PHE A 74 1.06 2.45 13.99
N THR A 75 2.17 1.83 13.57
CA THR A 75 2.83 0.76 14.32
C THR A 75 3.29 1.26 15.68
N LEU A 76 3.96 2.41 15.74
CA LEU A 76 4.40 3.03 16.99
C LEU A 76 3.22 3.40 17.90
N ARG A 77 2.10 3.88 17.33
CA ARG A 77 0.90 4.19 18.10
C ARG A 77 0.25 2.97 18.75
N LEU A 78 0.28 1.81 18.08
CA LEU A 78 -0.28 0.56 18.59
C LEU A 78 0.67 -0.18 19.54
N GLN A 79 1.92 0.25 19.69
CA GLN A 79 2.81 -0.33 20.68
C GLN A 79 2.26 -0.04 22.09
N PRO A 80 2.26 -1.03 22.99
CA PRO A 80 1.90 -0.81 24.38
C PRO A 80 2.79 0.29 24.96
N LYS A 81 2.20 1.26 25.66
CA LYS A 81 2.98 2.12 26.53
C LYS A 81 3.36 1.28 27.74
N ASN A 82 4.64 0.91 27.81
CA ASN A 82 5.22 0.38 29.03
C ASN A 82 5.25 1.46 30.11
#